data_AF-A0A7J7IJG7-F1
#
_entry.id   AF-A0A7J7IJG7-F1
#
_cell.length_a   1.000
_cell.length_b   1.000
_cell.length_c   1.000
_cell.angle_alpha   90.00
_cell.angle_beta   90.00
_cell.angle_gamma   90.00
#
_symmetry.space_group_name_H-M   'P 1'
#
loop_
_entity.id
_entity.type
_entity.pdbx_description
1 polymer ?
#
loop_
_entity_poly.entity_id
_entity_poly.type
_entity_poly.pdbx_seq_one_letter_code
_entity_poly.pdbx_strand_id
1 'polypeptide(L)'
;MPALLERSLDPAQRQALVTGNMYLVKIARVNDIEVFKVCLEWWRNLTESLYQSLFTILDYAVGERVPVQLDPDRPALERLEDQHVRRQLYASVLYQIALVMIQRMAKPEEVLIVEDENGEIVRETTKDTDALALYKTMRETFIFLTHIDPLDIETIMIEKLDRQLDGSEWSWQNLNTLCWAIGSISGAMSEESEKRFLIHVIKDLLRLCEEKRGKDNKAVVAANIMYVVGQYPRFLRAHWRFLKTVVNKLFEFMHELHPGVQDMACDTFLKIAQKCRRQFVIVHSGEHQSFVSEMLEHLENTIGDLEPHQAHSFYESAATMISAETECWYARRLHQASL
;
A
#
# COMPACT_ATOMS: atom_id res chain seq x y z
N MET A 1 23.64 13.98 -18.81
CA MET A 1 24.65 14.28 -17.77
C MET A 1 24.81 13.18 -16.73
N PRO A 2 23.75 12.65 -16.09
CA PRO A 2 23.87 11.61 -15.05
C PRO A 2 24.54 10.33 -15.57
N ALA A 3 24.11 9.82 -16.72
CA ALA A 3 24.66 8.62 -17.34
C ALA A 3 26.17 8.71 -17.68
N LEU A 4 26.71 9.92 -17.85
CA LEU A 4 28.14 10.15 -18.10
C LEU A 4 28.95 10.07 -16.80
N LEU A 5 28.41 10.59 -15.70
CA LEU A 5 29.04 10.54 -14.38
C LEU A 5 28.96 9.16 -13.74
N GLU A 6 27.86 8.43 -13.99
CA GLU A 6 27.70 7.03 -13.56
C GLU A 6 28.77 6.11 -14.18
N ARG A 7 29.11 6.35 -15.45
CA ARG A 7 30.12 5.57 -16.20
C ARG A 7 31.54 6.09 -16.03
N SER A 8 31.74 7.18 -15.29
CA SER A 8 33.08 7.71 -15.06
C SER A 8 33.92 6.73 -14.26
N LEU A 9 35.18 6.56 -14.65
CA LEU A 9 36.17 5.78 -13.88
C LEU A 9 36.74 6.58 -12.71
N ASP A 10 36.49 7.89 -12.65
CA ASP A 10 36.98 8.77 -11.57
C ASP A 10 36.08 8.67 -10.33
N PRO A 11 36.60 8.16 -9.18
CA PRO A 11 35.84 8.09 -7.94
C PRO A 11 35.34 9.45 -7.45
N ALA A 12 36.04 10.55 -7.73
CA ALA A 12 35.63 11.88 -7.31
C ALA A 12 34.35 12.33 -8.03
N GLN A 13 34.18 11.96 -9.30
CA GLN A 13 32.98 12.28 -10.08
C GLN A 13 31.77 11.47 -9.60
N ARG A 14 31.97 10.19 -9.27
CA ARG A 14 30.92 9.35 -8.65
C ARG A 14 30.51 9.89 -7.27
N GLN A 15 31.48 10.32 -6.46
CA GLN A 15 31.21 10.93 -5.16
C GLN A 15 30.45 12.26 -5.29
N ALA A 16 30.80 13.09 -6.26
CA ALA A 16 30.09 14.34 -6.54
C ALA A 16 28.63 14.08 -6.95
N LEU A 17 28.37 13.02 -7.74
CA LEU A 17 27.02 12.60 -8.12
C LEU A 17 26.18 12.17 -6.92
N VAL A 18 26.73 11.33 -6.03
CA VAL A 18 26.07 10.93 -4.77
C VAL A 18 25.80 12.16 -3.90
N THR A 19 26.78 13.05 -3.77
CA THR A 19 26.67 14.29 -2.98
C THR A 19 25.57 15.21 -3.54
N GLY A 20 25.48 15.35 -4.87
CA GLY A 20 24.42 16.12 -5.54
C GLY A 20 23.02 15.56 -5.23
N ASN A 21 22.85 14.24 -5.29
CA ASN A 21 21.57 13.61 -4.93
C ASN A 21 21.27 13.75 -3.43
N MET A 22 22.28 13.72 -2.56
CA MET A 22 22.09 14.00 -1.13
C MET A 22 21.67 15.46 -0.86
N TYR A 23 22.10 16.41 -1.69
CA TYR A 23 21.55 17.77 -1.63
C TYR A 23 20.07 17.80 -2.03
N LEU A 24 19.67 17.07 -3.09
CA LEU A 24 18.25 16.95 -3.45
C LEU A 24 17.41 16.35 -2.32
N VAL A 25 17.92 15.34 -1.61
CA VAL A 25 17.28 14.81 -0.39
C VAL A 25 17.08 15.89 0.66
N LYS A 26 18.11 16.72 0.93
CA LYS A 26 17.99 17.81 1.91
C LYS A 26 17.00 18.88 1.45
N ILE A 27 16.99 19.22 0.17
CA ILE A 27 16.05 20.18 -0.44
C ILE A 27 14.61 19.65 -0.32
N ALA A 28 14.39 18.37 -0.61
CA ALA A 28 13.09 17.72 -0.50
C ALA A 28 12.54 17.62 0.93
N ARG A 29 13.37 17.90 1.97
CA ARG A 29 12.92 18.00 3.36
C ARG A 29 12.40 19.39 3.73
N VAL A 30 12.60 20.39 2.87
CA VAL A 30 12.03 21.73 3.06
C VAL A 30 10.51 21.64 2.95
N ASN A 31 9.79 22.32 3.85
CA ASN A 31 8.33 22.33 3.89
C ASN A 31 7.73 23.22 2.78
N ASP A 32 7.97 22.84 1.53
CA ASP A 32 7.44 23.46 0.32
C ASP A 32 6.99 22.34 -0.63
N ILE A 33 5.73 22.38 -1.05
CA ILE A 33 5.13 21.30 -1.86
C ILE A 33 5.60 21.36 -3.33
N GLU A 34 5.86 22.56 -3.86
CA GLU A 34 6.31 22.73 -5.24
C GLU A 34 7.77 22.30 -5.38
N VAL A 35 8.62 22.65 -4.41
CA VAL A 35 9.99 22.13 -4.32
C VAL A 35 10.00 20.61 -4.20
N PHE A 36 9.09 20.04 -3.40
CA PHE A 36 8.97 18.60 -3.25
C PHE A 36 8.56 17.92 -4.56
N LYS A 37 7.56 18.44 -5.28
CA LYS A 37 7.13 17.93 -6.60
C LYS A 37 8.29 17.88 -7.59
N VAL A 38 9.13 18.90 -7.65
CA VAL A 38 10.32 18.94 -8.52
C VAL A 38 11.34 17.87 -8.13
N CYS A 39 11.59 17.68 -6.83
CA CYS A 39 12.50 16.63 -6.35
C CYS A 39 11.94 15.23 -6.61
N LEU A 40 10.64 15.04 -6.42
CA LEU A 40 9.94 13.78 -6.67
C LEU A 40 10.01 13.38 -8.13
N GLU A 41 9.80 14.32 -9.06
CA GLU A 41 9.94 14.08 -10.50
C GLU A 41 11.35 13.56 -10.84
N TRP A 42 12.39 14.15 -10.24
CA TRP A 42 13.75 13.64 -10.38
C TRP A 42 13.92 12.22 -9.82
N TRP A 43 13.39 11.96 -8.63
CA TRP A 43 13.46 10.63 -8.02
C TRP A 43 12.70 9.57 -8.80
N ARG A 44 11.54 9.90 -9.38
CA ARG A 44 10.79 9.00 -10.25
C ARG A 44 11.65 8.57 -11.43
N ASN A 45 12.26 9.52 -12.13
CA ASN A 45 13.10 9.23 -13.29
C ASN A 45 14.35 8.42 -12.91
N LEU A 46 14.98 8.72 -11.76
CA LEU A 46 16.12 7.95 -11.25
C LEU A 46 15.73 6.51 -10.91
N THR A 47 14.65 6.33 -10.14
CA THR A 47 14.20 5.01 -9.66
C THR A 47 13.62 4.17 -10.77
N GLU A 48 12.89 4.76 -11.71
CA GLU A 48 12.44 4.10 -12.93
C GLU A 48 13.63 3.59 -13.75
N SER A 49 14.66 4.42 -13.96
CA SER A 49 15.87 4.02 -14.70
C SER A 49 16.60 2.85 -14.03
N LEU A 50 16.70 2.86 -12.70
CA LEU A 50 17.29 1.77 -11.93
C LEU A 50 16.42 0.50 -11.99
N TYR A 51 15.11 0.64 -11.91
CA TYR A 51 14.15 -0.45 -11.99
C TYR A 51 14.11 -1.13 -13.37
N GLN A 52 14.03 -0.35 -14.46
CA GLN A 52 14.05 -0.88 -15.83
C GLN A 52 15.32 -1.68 -16.12
N SER A 53 16.45 -1.22 -15.57
CA SER A 53 17.71 -1.97 -15.62
C SER A 53 17.55 -3.33 -14.91
N LEU A 54 16.91 -3.40 -13.72
CA LEU A 54 16.71 -4.65 -12.96
C LEU A 54 15.79 -5.62 -13.69
N PHE A 55 14.71 -5.12 -14.27
CA PHE A 55 13.75 -5.94 -15.00
C PHE A 55 14.37 -6.59 -16.24
N THR A 56 15.22 -5.86 -16.97
CA THR A 56 15.92 -6.38 -18.16
C THR A 56 16.81 -7.60 -17.82
N ILE A 57 17.35 -7.66 -16.60
CA ILE A 57 18.12 -8.82 -16.13
C ILE A 57 17.23 -10.04 -15.88
N LEU A 58 16.11 -9.83 -15.19
CA LEU A 58 15.21 -10.93 -14.81
C LEU A 58 14.64 -11.61 -16.05
N ASP A 59 14.25 -10.84 -17.06
CA ASP A 59 13.80 -11.38 -18.36
C ASP A 59 14.91 -12.18 -19.08
N TYR A 60 16.16 -11.72 -19.01
CA TYR A 60 17.31 -12.44 -19.59
C TYR A 60 17.60 -13.76 -18.85
N ALA A 61 17.45 -13.77 -17.52
CA ALA A 61 17.69 -14.95 -16.69
C ALA A 61 16.57 -16.01 -16.81
N VAL A 62 15.34 -15.59 -17.09
CA VAL A 62 14.16 -16.47 -17.20
C VAL A 62 13.90 -16.94 -18.64
N GLY A 63 14.55 -16.31 -19.64
CA GLY A 63 14.52 -16.77 -21.04
C GLY A 63 13.19 -16.53 -21.77
N GLU A 64 12.27 -15.75 -21.18
CA GLU A 64 10.91 -15.58 -21.70
C GLU A 64 10.77 -14.43 -22.70
N ARG A 65 11.70 -13.45 -22.76
CA ARG A 65 11.68 -12.38 -23.78
C ARG A 65 13.09 -11.93 -24.19
N VAL A 66 13.33 -11.85 -25.49
CA VAL A 66 14.51 -11.17 -26.06
C VAL A 66 14.30 -9.67 -25.88
N PRO A 67 15.16 -8.95 -25.13
CA PRO A 67 14.95 -7.52 -24.94
C PRO A 67 15.13 -6.78 -26.27
N VAL A 68 14.18 -5.89 -26.55
CA VAL A 68 14.19 -5.02 -27.73
C VAL A 68 15.34 -4.01 -27.59
N GLN A 69 16.22 -3.99 -28.60
CA GLN A 69 17.39 -3.11 -28.77
C GLN A 69 18.48 -3.27 -27.70
N LEU A 70 19.28 -4.33 -27.79
CA LEU A 70 20.54 -4.45 -27.04
C LEU A 70 21.72 -4.69 -27.97
N ASP A 71 22.82 -4.02 -27.67
CA ASP A 71 24.12 -4.11 -28.33
C ASP A 71 24.64 -5.58 -28.26
N PRO A 72 24.75 -6.29 -29.40
CA PRO A 72 25.11 -7.71 -29.44
C PRO A 72 26.52 -8.01 -28.90
N ASP A 73 27.39 -7.00 -28.86
CA ASP A 73 28.83 -7.17 -28.65
C ASP A 73 29.26 -7.13 -27.18
N ARG A 74 28.36 -6.89 -26.22
CA ARG A 74 28.69 -6.90 -24.78
C ARG A 74 28.25 -8.20 -24.08
N PRO A 75 29.17 -8.92 -23.41
CA PRO A 75 28.84 -10.15 -22.70
C PRO A 75 27.88 -9.88 -21.53
N ALA A 76 26.98 -10.84 -21.26
CA ALA A 76 25.93 -10.69 -20.26
C ALA A 76 26.47 -10.44 -18.83
N LEU A 77 27.60 -11.05 -18.47
CA LEU A 77 28.21 -10.89 -17.13
C LEU A 77 28.66 -9.44 -16.84
N GLU A 78 29.34 -8.79 -17.79
CA GLU A 78 29.82 -7.40 -17.61
C GLU A 78 28.64 -6.43 -17.41
N ARG A 79 27.49 -6.70 -18.03
CA ARG A 79 26.27 -5.90 -17.86
C ARG A 79 25.64 -6.06 -16.48
N LEU A 80 25.69 -7.28 -15.91
CA LEU A 80 25.20 -7.56 -14.56
C LEU A 80 26.07 -6.85 -13.51
N GLU A 81 27.40 -6.85 -13.70
CA GLU A 81 28.35 -6.17 -12.82
C GLU A 81 28.19 -4.65 -12.86
N ASP A 82 28.14 -4.04 -14.05
CA ASP A 82 27.92 -2.59 -14.23
C ASP A 82 26.66 -2.12 -13.50
N GLN A 83 25.60 -2.93 -13.53
CA GLN A 83 24.34 -2.60 -12.90
C GLN A 83 24.35 -2.78 -11.38
N HIS A 84 24.99 -3.84 -10.88
CA HIS A 84 25.17 -4.03 -9.44
C HIS A 84 25.95 -2.85 -8.85
N VAL A 85 27.01 -2.40 -9.53
CA VAL A 85 27.78 -1.21 -9.17
C VAL A 85 26.91 0.06 -9.17
N ARG A 86 26.03 0.23 -10.17
CA ARG A 86 25.11 1.37 -10.23
C ARG A 86 24.12 1.37 -9.07
N ARG A 87 23.54 0.23 -8.70
CA ARG A 87 22.66 0.12 -7.52
C ARG A 87 23.42 0.44 -6.24
N GLN A 88 24.61 -0.12 -6.06
CA GLN A 88 25.44 0.14 -4.88
C GLN A 88 25.83 1.62 -4.76
N LEU A 89 26.11 2.29 -5.87
CA LEU A 89 26.45 3.72 -5.89
C LEU A 89 25.33 4.57 -5.28
N TYR A 90 24.08 4.27 -5.60
CA TYR A 90 22.93 5.02 -5.10
C TYR A 90 22.33 4.47 -3.80
N ALA A 91 22.81 3.35 -3.25
CA ALA A 91 22.18 2.69 -2.10
C ALA A 91 21.91 3.64 -0.92
N SER A 92 22.91 4.44 -0.51
CA SER A 92 22.75 5.42 0.57
C SER A 92 21.76 6.55 0.25
N VAL A 93 21.65 6.94 -1.03
CA VAL A 93 20.71 7.95 -1.51
C VAL A 93 19.29 7.37 -1.50
N LEU A 94 19.11 6.15 -2.03
CA LEU A 94 17.81 5.48 -2.09
C LEU A 94 17.22 5.27 -0.70
N TYR A 95 18.04 4.86 0.27
CA TYR A 95 17.65 4.77 1.68
C TYR A 95 17.10 6.10 2.21
N GLN A 96 17.80 7.20 1.95
CA GLN A 96 17.34 8.53 2.41
C GLN A 96 16.10 9.02 1.65
N ILE A 97 15.96 8.69 0.36
CA ILE A 97 14.75 8.97 -0.41
C ILE A 97 13.57 8.21 0.20
N ALA A 98 13.72 6.91 0.49
CA ALA A 98 12.68 6.09 1.12
C ALA A 98 12.18 6.69 2.44
N LEU A 99 13.10 7.17 3.29
CA LEU A 99 12.74 7.87 4.53
C LEU A 99 11.87 9.10 4.27
N VAL A 100 12.25 9.94 3.30
CA VAL A 100 11.48 11.14 2.96
C VAL A 100 10.13 10.78 2.33
N MET A 101 10.09 9.79 1.46
CA MET A 101 8.86 9.29 0.82
C MET A 101 7.85 8.79 1.86
N ILE A 102 8.31 8.06 2.89
CA ILE A 102 7.46 7.59 3.98
C ILE A 102 6.96 8.76 4.83
N GLN A 103 7.85 9.70 5.19
CA GLN A 103 7.50 10.84 6.06
C GLN A 103 6.60 11.88 5.40
N ARG A 104 6.59 11.95 4.06
CA ARG A 104 5.84 12.94 3.28
C ARG A 104 4.78 12.32 2.40
N MET A 105 4.43 11.05 2.60
CA MET A 105 3.45 10.37 1.75
C MET A 105 2.17 11.20 1.66
N ALA A 106 1.74 11.50 0.44
CA ALA A 106 0.51 12.25 0.21
C ALA A 106 -0.71 11.39 0.58
N LYS A 107 -1.78 12.05 1.02
CA LYS A 107 -3.01 11.38 1.43
C LYS A 107 -3.67 10.69 0.23
N PRO A 108 -4.01 9.39 0.34
CA PRO A 108 -4.75 8.65 -0.68
C PRO A 108 -6.23 9.06 -0.72
N GLU A 109 -6.92 8.81 -1.84
CA GLU A 109 -8.35 9.18 -1.98
C GLU A 109 -9.29 8.38 -1.08
N GLU A 110 -8.87 7.17 -0.67
CA GLU A 110 -9.69 6.29 0.18
C GLU A 110 -9.71 6.72 1.66
N VAL A 111 -8.85 7.65 2.07
CA VAL A 111 -8.81 8.16 3.45
C VAL A 111 -9.66 9.42 3.54
N LEU A 112 -10.80 9.28 4.23
CA LEU A 112 -11.83 10.32 4.36
C LEU A 112 -11.72 11.09 5.69
N ILE A 113 -10.93 10.60 6.63
CA ILE A 113 -10.76 11.20 7.97
C ILE A 113 -9.46 12.00 7.97
N VAL A 114 -9.55 13.29 8.30
CA VAL A 114 -8.42 14.23 8.33
C VAL A 114 -8.45 15.11 9.57
N GLU A 115 -7.29 15.64 9.94
CA GLU A 115 -7.16 16.70 10.93
C GLU A 115 -7.37 18.06 10.24
N ASP A 116 -8.30 18.87 10.76
CA ASP A 116 -8.56 20.22 10.24
C ASP A 116 -7.58 21.27 10.80
N GLU A 117 -7.73 22.54 10.40
CA GLU A 117 -6.86 23.63 10.88
C GLU A 117 -6.98 23.89 12.39
N ASN A 118 -8.06 23.42 13.03
CA ASN A 118 -8.29 23.56 14.46
C ASN A 118 -7.74 22.38 15.27
N GLY A 119 -7.21 21.35 14.60
CA GLY A 119 -6.74 20.11 15.22
C GLY A 119 -7.87 19.12 15.55
N GLU A 120 -9.06 19.29 14.94
CA GLU A 120 -10.18 18.38 15.10
C GLU A 120 -10.20 17.33 13.99
N ILE A 121 -10.60 16.11 14.35
CA ILE A 121 -10.75 15.02 13.37
C ILE A 121 -12.12 15.14 12.69
N VAL A 122 -12.10 15.39 11.39
CA VAL A 122 -13.29 15.64 10.58
C VAL A 122 -13.33 14.75 9.35
N ARG A 123 -14.53 14.61 8.78
CA ARG A 123 -14.74 13.96 7.49
C ARG A 123 -14.50 14.94 6.35
N GLU A 124 -13.55 14.63 5.48
CA GLU A 124 -13.31 15.37 4.25
C GLU A 124 -14.37 15.04 3.19
N THR A 125 -15.05 16.06 2.68
CA THR A 125 -16.10 15.90 1.65
C THR A 125 -15.65 16.29 0.24
N THR A 126 -14.52 16.98 0.12
CA THR A 126 -13.99 17.49 -1.14
C THR A 126 -12.80 16.67 -1.61
N LYS A 127 -12.70 16.42 -2.91
CA LYS A 127 -11.53 15.77 -3.50
C LYS A 127 -10.52 16.81 -3.94
N ASP A 128 -9.35 16.84 -3.31
CA ASP A 128 -8.21 17.61 -3.80
C ASP A 128 -7.51 16.86 -4.95
N THR A 129 -7.70 17.37 -6.17
CA THR A 129 -7.15 16.76 -7.38
C THR A 129 -5.62 16.89 -7.47
N ASP A 130 -5.03 17.94 -6.92
CA ASP A 130 -3.58 18.14 -6.95
C ASP A 130 -2.88 17.22 -5.94
N ALA A 131 -3.43 17.10 -4.73
CA ALA A 131 -2.97 16.11 -3.74
C ALA A 131 -3.07 14.67 -4.28
N LEU A 132 -4.16 14.35 -5.00
CA LEU A 132 -4.32 13.02 -5.62
C LEU A 132 -3.31 12.75 -6.73
N ALA A 133 -3.00 13.76 -7.55
CA ALA A 133 -1.94 13.63 -8.57
C ALA A 133 -0.58 13.39 -7.92
N LEU A 134 -0.25 14.14 -6.86
CA LEU A 134 0.96 13.95 -6.07
C LEU A 134 1.04 12.52 -5.50
N TYR A 135 -0.04 12.04 -4.87
CA TYR A 135 -0.09 10.66 -4.34
C TYR A 135 0.19 9.62 -5.42
N LYS A 136 -0.37 9.77 -6.63
CA LYS A 136 -0.11 8.84 -7.74
C LYS A 136 1.37 8.80 -8.13
N THR A 137 2.00 9.96 -8.27
CA THR A 137 3.44 10.05 -8.58
C THR A 137 4.31 9.50 -7.46
N MET A 138 3.96 9.79 -6.20
CA MET A 138 4.66 9.24 -5.03
C MET A 138 4.56 7.72 -4.99
N ARG A 139 3.35 7.18 -5.16
CA ARG A 139 3.10 5.74 -5.18
C ARG A 139 3.91 5.03 -6.25
N GLU A 140 3.89 5.54 -7.49
CA GLU A 140 4.67 4.96 -8.58
C GLU A 140 6.18 4.95 -8.28
N THR A 141 6.72 6.09 -7.85
CA THR A 141 8.13 6.21 -7.44
C THR A 141 8.48 5.22 -6.33
N PHE A 142 7.57 5.04 -5.37
CA PHE A 142 7.81 4.18 -4.23
C PHE A 142 7.69 2.68 -4.55
N ILE A 143 6.85 2.31 -5.52
CA ILE A 143 6.82 0.97 -6.10
C ILE A 143 8.18 0.65 -6.75
N PHE A 144 8.77 1.57 -7.52
CA PHE A 144 10.11 1.36 -8.08
C PHE A 144 11.17 1.17 -7.00
N LEU A 145 11.17 2.01 -5.96
CA LEU A 145 12.08 1.87 -4.81
C LEU A 145 11.93 0.50 -4.13
N THR A 146 10.69 0.06 -3.92
CA THR A 146 10.40 -1.23 -3.27
C THR A 146 10.86 -2.41 -4.12
N HIS A 147 10.76 -2.33 -5.45
CA HIS A 147 11.33 -3.36 -6.33
C HIS A 147 12.87 -3.38 -6.32
N ILE A 148 13.51 -2.22 -6.15
CA ILE A 148 14.98 -2.12 -6.09
C ILE A 148 15.52 -2.74 -4.80
N ASP A 149 14.92 -2.43 -3.65
CA ASP A 149 15.34 -2.95 -2.35
C ASP A 149 14.17 -3.20 -1.37
N PRO A 150 13.44 -4.32 -1.53
CA PRO A 150 12.25 -4.57 -0.72
C PRO A 150 12.56 -4.78 0.77
N LEU A 151 13.74 -5.33 1.09
CA LEU A 151 14.15 -5.61 2.47
C LEU A 151 14.43 -4.33 3.25
N ASP A 152 15.08 -3.36 2.62
CA ASP A 152 15.39 -2.08 3.23
C ASP A 152 14.10 -1.27 3.47
N ILE A 153 13.18 -1.26 2.49
CA ILE A 153 11.86 -0.65 2.65
C ILE A 153 11.07 -1.31 3.79
N GLU A 154 11.02 -2.64 3.84
CA GLU A 154 10.36 -3.39 4.92
C GLU A 154 10.93 -3.02 6.29
N THR A 155 12.27 -3.00 6.41
CA THR A 155 12.96 -2.66 7.67
C THR A 155 12.63 -1.24 8.12
N ILE A 156 12.69 -0.25 7.24
CA ILE A 156 12.39 1.15 7.58
C ILE A 156 10.93 1.29 8.04
N MET A 157 9.98 0.65 7.34
CA MET A 157 8.55 0.74 7.70
C MET A 157 8.27 0.08 9.05
N ILE A 158 8.88 -1.08 9.33
CA ILE A 158 8.75 -1.77 10.61
C ILE A 158 9.34 -0.94 11.74
N GLU A 159 10.58 -0.44 11.59
CA GLU A 159 11.20 0.41 12.61
C GLU A 159 10.37 1.67 12.91
N LYS A 160 9.74 2.27 11.89
CA LYS A 160 8.86 3.42 12.09
C LYS A 160 7.57 3.05 12.80
N LEU A 161 7.01 1.88 12.52
CA LEU A 161 5.81 1.38 13.20
C LEU A 161 6.10 1.08 14.68
N ASP A 162 7.25 0.48 14.97
CA ASP A 162 7.71 0.25 16.34
C ASP A 162 7.80 1.55 17.15
N ARG A 163 8.27 2.64 16.53
CA ARG A 163 8.33 3.97 17.15
C ARG A 163 6.96 4.64 17.33
N GLN A 164 5.93 4.20 16.59
CA GLN A 164 4.55 4.61 16.87
C GLN A 164 3.99 3.87 18.10
N LEU A 165 4.34 2.59 18.27
CA LEU A 165 3.92 1.75 19.38
C LEU A 165 4.60 2.15 20.70
N ASP A 166 5.92 2.34 20.70
CA ASP A 166 6.66 2.74 21.92
C ASP A 166 6.37 4.18 22.35
N GLY A 167 5.76 4.97 21.46
CA GLY A 167 5.37 6.36 21.70
C GLY A 167 6.45 7.40 21.43
N SER A 168 7.66 7.01 21.04
CA SER A 168 8.79 7.91 20.79
C SER A 168 8.58 8.84 19.61
N GLU A 169 7.87 8.38 18.57
CA GLU A 169 7.53 9.18 17.38
C GLU A 169 6.01 9.26 17.15
N TRP A 170 5.18 8.97 18.16
CA TRP A 170 3.73 8.97 18.03
C TRP A 170 3.18 10.36 17.66
N SER A 171 2.51 10.43 16.51
CA SER A 171 1.60 11.51 16.13
C SER A 171 0.63 11.02 15.05
N TRP A 172 -0.53 11.67 14.91
CA TRP A 172 -1.48 11.34 13.85
C TRP A 172 -0.82 11.42 12.47
N GLN A 173 -0.07 12.49 12.21
CA GLN A 173 0.63 12.69 10.95
C GLN A 173 1.68 11.60 10.66
N ASN A 174 2.46 11.19 11.66
CA ASN A 174 3.48 10.15 11.46
C ASN A 174 2.84 8.79 11.19
N LEU A 175 1.78 8.43 11.94
CA LEU A 175 1.05 7.18 11.68
C LEU A 175 0.40 7.21 10.30
N ASN A 176 -0.29 8.30 9.96
CA ASN A 176 -0.98 8.47 8.69
C ASN A 176 -0.03 8.28 7.51
N THR A 177 1.03 9.07 7.45
CA THR A 177 1.99 9.02 6.33
C THR A 177 2.67 7.65 6.24
N LEU A 178 2.98 7.01 7.37
CA LEU A 178 3.49 5.64 7.40
C LEU A 178 2.48 4.64 6.81
N CYS A 179 1.24 4.64 7.27
CA CYS A 179 0.22 3.70 6.79
C CYS A 179 -0.17 3.94 5.32
N TRP A 180 -0.18 5.20 4.87
CA TRP A 180 -0.33 5.54 3.46
C TRP A 180 0.82 4.98 2.64
N ALA A 181 2.05 5.08 3.15
CA ALA A 181 3.24 4.55 2.51
C ALA A 181 3.17 3.00 2.42
N ILE A 182 2.79 2.33 3.50
CA ILE A 182 2.55 0.87 3.53
C ILE A 182 1.52 0.51 2.46
N GLY A 183 0.30 1.07 2.48
CA GLY A 183 -0.73 0.70 1.51
C GLY A 183 -0.35 0.99 0.05
N SER A 184 0.48 2.01 -0.21
CA SER A 184 0.89 2.40 -1.56
C SER A 184 1.75 1.35 -2.27
N ILE A 185 2.51 0.53 -1.53
CA ILE A 185 3.43 -0.49 -2.08
C ILE A 185 2.77 -1.86 -2.30
N SER A 186 1.44 -1.95 -2.18
CA SER A 186 0.69 -3.17 -2.46
C SER A 186 1.03 -3.78 -3.82
N GLY A 187 1.44 -5.06 -3.80
CA GLY A 187 1.84 -5.81 -4.98
C GLY A 187 3.29 -5.66 -5.41
N ALA A 188 4.10 -4.79 -4.78
CA ALA A 188 5.51 -4.61 -5.12
C ALA A 188 6.43 -5.70 -4.53
N MET A 189 5.94 -6.49 -3.58
CA MET A 189 6.67 -7.58 -2.92
C MET A 189 6.20 -8.97 -3.40
N SER A 190 7.03 -10.00 -3.19
CA SER A 190 6.60 -11.39 -3.35
C SER A 190 5.48 -11.74 -2.37
N GLU A 191 4.63 -12.70 -2.71
CA GLU A 191 3.48 -13.09 -1.85
C GLU A 191 3.92 -13.51 -0.44
N GLU A 192 5.05 -14.22 -0.33
CA GLU A 192 5.59 -14.65 0.96
C GLU A 192 6.10 -13.48 1.82
N SER A 193 6.82 -12.53 1.21
CA SER A 193 7.33 -11.36 1.93
C SER A 193 6.18 -10.42 2.32
N GLU A 194 5.26 -10.15 1.37
CA GLU A 194 4.04 -9.37 1.62
C GLU A 194 3.21 -9.98 2.76
N LYS A 195 3.04 -11.30 2.79
CA LYS A 195 2.35 -12.01 3.87
C LYS A 195 3.00 -11.76 5.23
N ARG A 196 4.33 -11.96 5.34
CA ARG A 196 5.06 -11.77 6.61
C ARG A 196 4.96 -10.32 7.09
N PHE A 197 5.19 -9.38 6.17
CA PHE A 197 5.11 -7.95 6.43
C PHE A 197 3.71 -7.54 6.91
N LEU A 198 2.64 -7.94 6.22
CA LEU A 198 1.27 -7.56 6.58
C LEU A 198 0.79 -8.15 7.90
N ILE A 199 1.19 -9.39 8.21
CA ILE A 199 0.85 -9.98 9.51
C ILE A 199 1.44 -9.14 10.64
N HIS A 200 2.65 -8.62 10.47
CA HIS A 200 3.29 -7.74 11.44
C HIS A 200 2.54 -6.40 11.55
N VAL A 201 2.37 -5.70 10.42
CA VAL A 201 1.73 -4.39 10.36
C VAL A 201 0.31 -4.41 10.94
N ILE A 202 -0.53 -5.36 10.52
CA ILE A 202 -1.93 -5.40 10.96
C ILE A 202 -2.02 -5.70 12.46
N LYS A 203 -1.20 -6.63 12.96
CA LYS A 203 -1.17 -6.98 14.38
C LYS A 203 -0.80 -5.77 15.24
N ASP A 204 0.21 -5.02 14.81
CA ASP A 204 0.70 -3.85 15.53
C ASP A 204 -0.26 -2.67 15.47
N LEU A 205 -0.91 -2.44 14.32
CA LEU A 205 -1.96 -1.43 14.21
C LEU A 205 -3.19 -1.77 15.08
N LEU A 206 -3.61 -3.05 15.13
CA LEU A 206 -4.69 -3.48 16.01
C LEU A 206 -4.32 -3.27 17.49
N ARG A 207 -3.09 -3.65 17.88
CA ARG A 207 -2.57 -3.38 19.22
C ARG A 207 -2.56 -1.89 19.56
N LEU A 208 -2.10 -1.06 18.63
CA LEU A 208 -2.10 0.39 18.77
C LEU A 208 -3.52 0.95 18.97
N CYS A 209 -4.51 0.40 18.25
CA CYS A 209 -5.92 0.79 18.37
C CYS A 209 -6.50 0.46 19.76
N GLU A 210 -6.05 -0.64 20.37
CA GLU A 210 -6.42 -1.03 21.74
C GLU A 210 -5.72 -0.16 22.80
N GLU A 211 -4.44 0.15 22.62
CA GLU A 211 -3.62 0.90 23.58
C GLU A 211 -3.96 2.40 23.61
N LYS A 212 -4.27 3.01 22.45
CA LYS A 212 -4.57 4.44 22.37
C LYS A 212 -5.96 4.76 22.93
N ARG A 213 -6.01 5.82 23.74
CA ARG A 213 -7.23 6.32 24.39
C ARG A 213 -7.75 7.57 23.67
N GLY A 214 -9.05 7.80 23.73
CA GLY A 214 -9.71 8.95 23.09
C GLY A 214 -10.28 8.59 21.72
N LYS A 215 -11.42 9.18 21.38
CA LYS A 215 -12.16 8.88 20.15
C LYS A 215 -11.36 9.23 18.91
N ASP A 216 -10.74 10.41 18.90
CA ASP A 216 -9.94 10.91 17.77
C ASP A 216 -8.75 10.00 17.47
N ASN A 217 -8.00 9.61 18.51
CA ASN A 217 -6.89 8.66 18.37
C ASN A 217 -7.36 7.32 17.78
N LYS A 218 -8.49 6.78 18.26
CA LYS A 218 -9.04 5.52 17.76
C LYS A 218 -9.53 5.64 16.31
N ALA A 219 -10.16 6.75 15.96
CA ALA A 219 -10.61 7.03 14.59
C ALA A 219 -9.43 7.09 13.63
N VAL A 220 -8.34 7.79 14.00
CA VAL A 220 -7.12 7.87 13.19
C VAL A 220 -6.48 6.48 13.00
N VAL A 221 -6.37 5.68 14.06
CA VAL A 221 -5.80 4.32 13.94
C VAL A 221 -6.71 3.41 13.10
N ALA A 222 -8.03 3.47 13.30
CA ALA A 222 -9.01 2.72 12.53
C ALA A 222 -8.97 3.09 11.04
N ALA A 223 -8.91 4.38 10.71
CA ALA A 223 -8.77 4.87 9.34
C ALA A 223 -7.55 4.25 8.63
N ASN A 224 -6.42 4.21 9.33
CA ASN A 224 -5.19 3.63 8.83
C ASN A 224 -5.27 2.11 8.65
N ILE A 225 -5.87 1.39 9.60
CA ILE A 225 -6.12 -0.06 9.48
C ILE A 225 -6.98 -0.33 8.23
N MET A 226 -8.12 0.36 8.11
CA MET A 226 -9.07 0.22 7.01
C MET A 226 -8.41 0.49 5.65
N TYR A 227 -7.62 1.56 5.56
CA TYR A 227 -6.86 1.87 4.36
C TYR A 227 -5.87 0.75 4.02
N VAL A 228 -5.00 0.34 4.96
CA VAL A 228 -4.00 -0.70 4.71
C VAL A 228 -4.68 -1.99 4.25
N VAL A 229 -5.63 -2.55 5.02
CA VAL A 229 -6.27 -3.81 4.65
C VAL A 229 -7.00 -3.73 3.30
N GLY A 230 -7.60 -2.57 2.99
CA GLY A 230 -8.27 -2.32 1.70
C GLY A 230 -7.31 -2.31 0.50
N GLN A 231 -6.02 -2.06 0.70
CA GLN A 231 -5.02 -2.11 -0.38
C GLN A 231 -4.49 -3.51 -0.68
N TYR A 232 -4.68 -4.51 0.19
CA TYR A 232 -4.05 -5.84 0.05
C TYR A 232 -5.03 -7.00 -0.19
N PRO A 233 -5.84 -6.97 -1.27
CA PRO A 233 -6.80 -8.05 -1.56
C PRO A 233 -6.13 -9.38 -1.93
N ARG A 234 -4.87 -9.39 -2.38
CA ARG A 234 -4.10 -10.61 -2.65
C ARG A 234 -3.91 -11.43 -1.37
N PHE A 235 -3.37 -10.79 -0.33
CA PHE A 235 -3.23 -11.38 1.00
C PHE A 235 -4.58 -11.84 1.56
N LEU A 236 -5.60 -10.99 1.54
CA LEU A 236 -6.92 -11.32 2.08
C LEU A 236 -7.55 -12.54 1.40
N ARG A 237 -7.40 -12.69 0.07
CA ARG A 237 -7.91 -13.86 -0.66
C ARG A 237 -7.24 -15.17 -0.25
N ALA A 238 -5.97 -15.13 0.15
CA ALA A 238 -5.22 -16.32 0.55
C ALA A 238 -5.41 -16.69 2.04
N HIS A 239 -5.99 -15.80 2.85
CA HIS A 239 -6.04 -15.93 4.30
C HIS A 239 -7.44 -15.68 4.87
N TRP A 240 -8.32 -16.67 4.74
CA TRP A 240 -9.73 -16.58 5.17
C TRP A 240 -9.93 -16.05 6.60
N ARG A 241 -9.21 -16.61 7.58
CA ARG A 241 -9.35 -16.19 8.99
C ARG A 241 -9.06 -14.69 9.18
N PHE A 242 -8.07 -14.17 8.46
CA PHE A 242 -7.77 -12.74 8.45
C PHE A 242 -8.88 -11.94 7.75
N LEU A 243 -9.33 -12.39 6.58
CA LEU A 243 -10.44 -11.75 5.87
C LEU A 243 -11.70 -11.65 6.73
N LYS A 244 -12.13 -12.75 7.38
CA LYS A 244 -13.29 -12.76 8.29
C LYS A 244 -13.09 -11.80 9.46
N THR A 245 -11.90 -11.79 10.07
CA THR A 245 -11.57 -10.88 11.18
C THR A 245 -11.67 -9.41 10.75
N VAL A 246 -11.09 -9.06 9.61
CA VAL A 246 -11.12 -7.70 9.07
C VAL A 246 -12.56 -7.27 8.79
N VAL A 247 -13.36 -8.09 8.12
CA VAL A 247 -14.76 -7.74 7.80
C VAL A 247 -15.60 -7.57 9.05
N ASN A 248 -15.48 -8.45 10.04
CA ASN A 248 -16.18 -8.27 11.31
C ASN A 248 -15.76 -6.96 12.00
N LYS A 249 -14.49 -6.56 11.88
CA LYS A 249 -14.04 -5.27 12.42
C LYS A 249 -14.56 -4.07 11.65
N LEU A 250 -14.75 -4.18 10.33
CA LEU A 250 -15.48 -3.17 9.55
C LEU A 250 -16.93 -3.05 10.01
N PHE A 251 -17.61 -4.16 10.31
CA PHE A 251 -18.96 -4.12 10.87
C PHE A 251 -19.01 -3.45 12.24
N GLU A 252 -18.01 -3.69 13.11
CA GLU A 252 -17.90 -2.93 14.35
C GLU A 252 -17.71 -1.42 14.10
N PHE A 253 -16.90 -1.02 13.12
CA PHE A 253 -16.72 0.39 12.75
C PHE A 253 -17.95 1.02 12.11
N MET A 254 -18.87 0.24 11.53
CA MET A 254 -20.18 0.72 11.06
C MET A 254 -21.07 1.21 12.21
N HIS A 255 -20.75 0.90 13.47
CA HIS A 255 -21.43 1.39 14.67
C HIS A 255 -20.71 2.58 15.35
N GLU A 256 -19.55 3.02 14.83
CA GLU A 256 -18.80 4.13 15.43
C GLU A 256 -19.29 5.48 14.88
N LEU A 257 -19.89 6.30 15.74
CA LEU A 257 -20.50 7.58 15.38
C LEU A 257 -19.49 8.71 15.15
N HIS A 258 -18.19 8.43 15.21
CA HIS A 258 -17.17 9.41 14.92
C HIS A 258 -17.16 9.78 13.42
N PRO A 259 -17.10 11.08 13.05
CA PRO A 259 -17.25 11.52 11.67
C PRO A 259 -16.33 10.79 10.67
N GLY A 260 -16.93 10.26 9.60
CA GLY A 260 -16.22 9.60 8.50
C GLY A 260 -15.84 8.14 8.75
N VAL A 261 -15.93 7.62 9.99
CA VAL A 261 -15.55 6.22 10.29
C VAL A 261 -16.48 5.23 9.59
N GLN A 262 -17.80 5.45 9.67
CA GLN A 262 -18.79 4.60 9.01
C GLN A 262 -18.63 4.61 7.49
N ASP A 263 -18.39 5.78 6.87
CA ASP A 263 -18.17 5.89 5.43
C ASP A 263 -16.93 5.11 5.00
N MET A 264 -15.81 5.29 5.71
CA MET A 264 -14.59 4.52 5.44
C MET A 264 -14.80 3.02 5.62
N ALA A 265 -15.59 2.60 6.61
CA ALA A 265 -15.90 1.20 6.84
C ALA A 265 -16.72 0.60 5.69
N CYS A 266 -17.77 1.30 5.24
CA CYS A 266 -18.59 0.89 4.08
C CYS A 266 -17.78 0.87 2.78
N ASP A 267 -17.00 1.90 2.49
CA ASP A 267 -16.18 1.98 1.27
C ASP A 267 -15.08 0.90 1.25
N THR A 268 -14.44 0.66 2.40
CA THR A 268 -13.45 -0.41 2.54
C THR A 268 -14.11 -1.78 2.39
N PHE A 269 -15.29 -1.98 2.98
CA PHE A 269 -16.04 -3.22 2.84
C PHE A 269 -16.43 -3.49 1.38
N LEU A 270 -16.92 -2.47 0.66
CA LEU A 270 -17.23 -2.56 -0.76
C LEU A 270 -15.99 -2.92 -1.59
N LYS A 271 -14.85 -2.27 -1.34
CA LYS A 271 -13.59 -2.57 -2.02
C LYS A 271 -13.15 -4.02 -1.78
N ILE A 272 -13.24 -4.50 -0.54
CA ILE A 272 -12.93 -5.90 -0.20
C ILE A 272 -13.94 -6.84 -0.87
N ALA A 273 -15.24 -6.56 -0.82
CA ALA A 273 -16.28 -7.36 -1.48
C ALA A 273 -16.00 -7.49 -2.98
N GLN A 274 -15.69 -6.40 -3.67
CA GLN A 274 -15.35 -6.41 -5.10
C GLN A 274 -14.12 -7.27 -5.43
N LYS A 275 -13.08 -7.23 -4.61
CA LYS A 275 -11.82 -7.95 -4.89
C LYS A 275 -11.80 -9.38 -4.34
N CYS A 276 -12.61 -9.68 -3.33
CA CYS A 276 -12.64 -10.94 -2.59
C CYS A 276 -13.98 -11.69 -2.71
N ARG A 277 -14.94 -11.24 -3.53
CA ARG A 277 -16.33 -11.77 -3.65
C ARG A 277 -16.47 -13.29 -3.55
N ARG A 278 -15.60 -14.04 -4.23
CA ARG A 278 -15.64 -15.52 -4.26
C ARG A 278 -15.38 -16.16 -2.89
N GLN A 279 -14.60 -15.51 -2.04
CA GLN A 279 -14.27 -16.02 -0.71
C GLN A 279 -15.48 -16.00 0.23
N PHE A 280 -16.46 -15.12 -0.02
CA PHE A 280 -17.63 -14.95 0.85
C PHE A 280 -18.78 -15.91 0.55
N VAL A 281 -18.80 -16.50 -0.65
CA VAL A 281 -19.83 -17.44 -1.12
C VAL A 281 -19.45 -18.91 -0.91
N ILE A 282 -18.16 -19.20 -0.68
CA ILE A 282 -17.71 -20.56 -0.37
C ILE A 282 -17.78 -20.82 1.15
N VAL A 283 -18.00 -22.08 1.52
CA VAL A 283 -17.87 -22.54 2.91
C VAL A 283 -16.41 -22.88 3.16
N HIS A 284 -15.76 -22.14 4.07
CA HIS A 284 -14.37 -22.36 4.44
C HIS A 284 -14.23 -23.47 5.50
N SER A 285 -13.02 -24.02 5.60
CA SER A 285 -12.74 -25.06 6.61
C SER A 285 -12.96 -24.52 8.03
N GLY A 286 -13.80 -25.22 8.79
CA GLY A 286 -14.18 -24.83 10.15
C GLY A 286 -15.39 -23.89 10.25
N GLU A 287 -15.97 -23.47 9.13
CA GLU A 287 -17.20 -22.68 9.10
C GLU A 287 -18.43 -23.58 8.85
N HIS A 288 -19.58 -23.19 9.41
CA HIS A 288 -20.84 -23.93 9.23
C HIS A 288 -21.60 -23.55 7.95
N GLN A 289 -21.43 -22.31 7.49
CA GLN A 289 -22.08 -21.77 6.29
C GLN A 289 -21.16 -20.77 5.59
N SER A 290 -21.59 -20.29 4.41
CA SER A 290 -20.89 -19.20 3.74
C SER A 290 -21.08 -17.90 4.53
N PHE A 291 -20.07 -17.03 4.48
CA PHE A 291 -20.12 -15.76 5.20
C PHE A 291 -21.23 -14.84 4.69
N VAL A 292 -21.57 -14.91 3.40
CA VAL A 292 -22.68 -14.12 2.86
C VAL A 292 -24.02 -14.51 3.52
N SER A 293 -24.24 -15.79 3.84
CA SER A 293 -25.44 -16.23 4.57
C SER A 293 -25.42 -15.74 6.01
N GLU A 294 -24.29 -15.89 6.71
CA GLU A 294 -24.10 -15.37 8.08
C GLU A 294 -24.36 -13.86 8.16
N MET A 295 -23.86 -13.10 7.18
CA MET A 295 -24.05 -11.65 7.09
C MET A 295 -25.52 -11.28 6.87
N LEU A 296 -26.24 -12.00 5.98
CA LEU A 296 -27.64 -11.71 5.70
C LEU A 296 -28.55 -12.00 6.91
N GLU A 297 -28.21 -12.99 7.74
CA GLU A 297 -28.92 -13.28 9.00
C GLU A 297 -28.78 -12.15 10.03
N HIS A 298 -27.64 -11.45 10.02
CA HIS A 298 -27.34 -10.34 10.94
C HIS A 298 -27.46 -8.96 10.28
N LEU A 299 -28.14 -8.87 9.13
CA LEU A 299 -28.19 -7.67 8.31
C LEU A 299 -28.74 -6.46 9.08
N GLU A 300 -29.90 -6.62 9.71
CA GLU A 300 -30.57 -5.54 10.46
C GLU A 300 -29.70 -4.99 11.58
N ASN A 301 -28.99 -5.87 12.28
CA ASN A 301 -28.06 -5.46 13.33
C ASN A 301 -26.87 -4.70 12.73
N THR A 302 -26.30 -5.19 11.62
CA THR A 302 -25.08 -4.62 11.02
C THR A 302 -25.30 -3.21 10.47
N ILE A 303 -26.45 -2.95 9.85
CA ILE A 303 -26.75 -1.65 9.21
C ILE A 303 -27.55 -0.69 10.10
N GLY A 304 -27.87 -1.09 11.33
CA GLY A 304 -28.83 -0.38 12.19
C GLY A 304 -28.48 1.08 12.50
N ASP A 305 -27.19 1.41 12.55
CA ASP A 305 -26.68 2.76 12.84
C ASP A 305 -26.20 3.51 11.59
N LEU A 306 -26.35 2.92 10.39
CA LEU A 306 -25.87 3.51 9.14
C LEU A 306 -26.86 4.51 8.55
N GLU A 307 -26.32 5.58 7.95
CA GLU A 307 -27.10 6.50 7.13
C GLU A 307 -27.52 5.86 5.79
N PRO A 308 -28.57 6.37 5.11
CA PRO A 308 -29.07 5.75 3.88
C PRO A 308 -28.02 5.51 2.79
N HIS A 309 -27.07 6.43 2.58
CA HIS A 309 -26.03 6.24 1.56
C HIS A 309 -25.00 5.17 1.96
N GLN A 310 -24.68 5.04 3.25
CA GLN A 310 -23.83 3.96 3.78
C GLN A 310 -24.52 2.61 3.65
N ALA A 311 -25.81 2.54 3.98
CA ALA A 311 -26.63 1.35 3.78
C ALA A 311 -26.67 0.95 2.30
N HIS A 312 -26.80 1.91 1.37
CA HIS A 312 -26.73 1.62 -0.07
C HIS A 312 -25.37 1.01 -0.48
N SER A 313 -24.24 1.56 0.02
CA SER A 313 -22.90 1.00 -0.20
C SER A 313 -22.76 -0.42 0.37
N PHE A 314 -23.36 -0.68 1.54
CA PHE A 314 -23.43 -2.02 2.12
C PHE A 314 -24.22 -2.98 1.23
N TYR A 315 -25.39 -2.59 0.73
CA TYR A 315 -26.20 -3.41 -0.18
C TYR A 315 -25.47 -3.68 -1.50
N GLU A 316 -24.72 -2.72 -2.03
CA GLU A 316 -23.86 -2.93 -3.21
C GLU A 316 -22.78 -3.98 -2.93
N SER A 317 -22.17 -3.94 -1.74
CA SER A 317 -21.19 -4.94 -1.28
C SER A 317 -21.82 -6.34 -1.22
N ALA A 318 -23.01 -6.45 -0.63
CA ALA A 318 -23.77 -7.70 -0.55
C ALA A 318 -24.12 -8.25 -1.96
N ALA A 319 -24.63 -7.39 -2.83
CA ALA A 319 -24.95 -7.75 -4.22
C ALA A 319 -23.71 -8.23 -4.99
N THR A 320 -22.57 -7.57 -4.79
CA THR A 320 -21.29 -7.95 -5.39
C THR A 320 -20.86 -9.35 -4.96
N MET A 321 -21.03 -9.71 -3.70
CA MET A 321 -20.75 -11.07 -3.21
C MET A 321 -21.72 -12.10 -3.79
N ILE A 322 -23.03 -11.82 -3.74
CA ILE A 322 -24.08 -12.72 -4.26
C ILE A 322 -23.88 -13.01 -5.74
N SER A 323 -23.44 -12.01 -6.53
CA SER A 323 -23.14 -12.20 -7.96
C SER A 323 -22.06 -13.27 -8.24
N ALA A 324 -21.20 -13.58 -7.25
CA ALA A 324 -20.18 -14.61 -7.37
C ALA A 324 -20.71 -16.04 -7.14
N GLU A 325 -21.89 -16.20 -6.52
CA GLU A 325 -22.52 -17.52 -6.30
C GLU A 325 -22.85 -18.19 -7.64
N THR A 326 -23.41 -17.43 -8.59
CA THR A 326 -23.71 -17.90 -9.95
C THR A 326 -22.46 -18.36 -10.70
N GLU A 327 -21.32 -17.69 -10.51
CA GLU A 327 -20.04 -18.09 -11.12
C GLU A 327 -19.53 -19.43 -10.53
N CYS A 328 -19.66 -19.60 -9.21
CA CYS A 328 -19.18 -20.79 -8.52
C CYS A 328 -20.00 -22.04 -8.86
N TRP A 329 -21.33 -21.87 -9.02
CA TRP A 329 -22.23 -22.93 -9.50
C TRP A 329 -21.87 -23.39 -10.93
N TYR A 330 -21.62 -22.48 -11.87
CA TYR A 330 -21.27 -22.81 -13.27
C TYR A 330 -19.94 -23.59 -13.31
N ALA A 331 -18.94 -23.14 -12.54
CA ALA A 331 -17.64 -23.80 -12.45
C ALA A 331 -17.71 -25.22 -11.88
N ARG A 332 -18.53 -25.45 -10.83
CA ARG A 332 -18.77 -26.79 -10.27
C ARG A 332 -19.43 -27.73 -11.28
N ARG A 333 -20.36 -27.22 -12.09
CA ARG A 333 -21.08 -28.00 -13.10
C ARG A 333 -20.18 -28.40 -14.29
N LEU A 334 -19.29 -27.51 -14.73
CA LEU A 334 -18.30 -27.81 -15.76
C LEU A 334 -17.27 -28.85 -15.28
N HIS A 335 -16.83 -28.76 -14.02
CA HIS A 335 -15.88 -29.73 -13.48
C HIS A 335 -16.50 -31.13 -13.34
N GLN A 336 -17.77 -31.21 -12.91
CA GLN A 336 -18.53 -32.47 -12.88
C GLN A 336 -18.85 -33.04 -14.27
N ALA A 337 -18.88 -32.22 -15.32
CA ALA A 337 -19.07 -32.68 -16.70
C ALA A 337 -17.75 -33.08 -17.39
N SER A 338 -16.60 -32.80 -16.77
CA SER A 338 -15.25 -33.14 -17.26
C SER A 338 -14.64 -34.39 -16.60
N LEU A 339 -15.34 -34.93 -15.59
CA LEU A 339 -15.10 -36.24 -14.97
C LEU A 339 -16.15 -37.22 -15.54
#